data_AF-A0AAN8FC29-F1
#
_entry.id   AF-A0AAN8FC29-F1
#
_cell.length_a   1.000
_cell.length_b   1.000
_cell.length_c   1.000
_cell.angle_alpha   90.00
_cell.angle_beta   90.00
_cell.angle_gamma   90.00
#
_symmetry.space_group_name_H-M   'P 1'
#
loop_
_entity.id
_entity.type
_entity.pdbx_description
1 polymer ?
#
loop_
_entity_poly.entity_id
_entity_poly.type
_entity_poly.pdbx_seq_one_letter_code
_entity_poly.pdbx_strand_id
1 'polypeptide(L)'
;MSLFALPVFAHCMLQAMPPDERETLLDIGAGPTVYTALCFRDVVKTIYLSDFLEKNLHVLRNWRNDVSAYDWKPTIKVDVVVTIFTLESACQTYSEYCQCVQNIMNHLRSGGRLVIGSVLGDDCYNSGNQ
;
A
#
# COMPACT_ATOMS: atom_id res chain seq x y z
N MET A 1 -9.43 12.51 0.64
CA MET A 1 -9.79 11.47 1.63
C MET A 1 -9.71 10.03 1.09
N SER A 2 -9.37 9.74 -0.18
CA SER A 2 -9.33 8.35 -0.71
C SER A 2 -7.94 7.76 -1.04
N LEU A 3 -6.83 8.47 -0.76
CA LEU A 3 -5.48 7.99 -1.09
C LEU A 3 -5.10 6.67 -0.39
N PHE A 4 -5.70 6.38 0.77
CA PHE A 4 -5.49 5.11 1.49
C PHE A 4 -6.08 3.88 0.77
N ALA A 5 -6.94 4.06 -0.22
CA ALA A 5 -7.54 2.96 -0.97
C ALA A 5 -6.66 2.45 -2.12
N LEU A 6 -5.69 3.26 -2.59
CA LEU A 6 -4.85 2.90 -3.74
C LEU A 6 -4.06 1.59 -3.53
N PRO A 7 -3.45 1.31 -2.36
CA PRO A 7 -2.80 0.02 -2.12
C PRO A 7 -3.78 -1.16 -2.17
N VAL A 8 -5.01 -0.98 -1.68
CA VAL A 8 -6.05 -2.02 -1.72
C VAL A 8 -6.45 -2.30 -3.17
N PHE A 9 -6.67 -1.26 -3.97
CA PHE A 9 -6.97 -1.43 -5.39
C PHE A 9 -5.83 -2.08 -6.17
N ALA A 10 -4.59 -1.71 -5.88
CA ALA A 10 -3.40 -2.34 -6.47
C ALA A 10 -3.35 -3.84 -6.15
N HIS A 11 -3.65 -4.21 -4.90
CA HIS A 11 -3.74 -5.62 -4.50
C HIS A 11 -4.90 -6.36 -5.19
N CYS A 12 -6.10 -5.79 -5.19
CA CYS A 12 -7.25 -6.40 -5.87
C CYS A 12 -7.00 -6.59 -7.37
N MET A 13 -6.38 -5.60 -8.03
CA MET A 13 -6.00 -5.70 -9.45
C MET A 13 -4.99 -6.81 -9.69
N LEU A 14 -3.98 -6.96 -8.83
CA LEU A 14 -3.00 -8.05 -8.91
C LEU A 14 -3.64 -9.44 -8.76
N GLN A 15 -4.70 -9.57 -7.95
CA GLN A 15 -5.41 -10.85 -7.77
C GLN A 15 -6.42 -11.13 -8.89
N ALA A 16 -7.04 -10.09 -9.45
CA ALA A 16 -8.13 -10.23 -10.40
C ALA A 16 -7.68 -10.25 -11.87
N MET A 17 -6.50 -9.68 -12.19
CA MET A 17 -6.06 -9.49 -13.58
C MET A 17 -4.69 -10.14 -13.82
N PRO A 18 -4.54 -10.97 -14.86
CA PRO A 18 -3.26 -11.54 -15.22
C PRO A 18 -2.30 -10.46 -15.79
N PRO A 19 -0.97 -10.69 -15.78
CA PRO A 19 0.02 -9.68 -16.14
C PRO A 19 -0.13 -9.06 -17.54
N ASP A 20 -0.59 -9.84 -18.51
CA ASP A 20 -0.82 -9.43 -19.90
C ASP A 20 -2.04 -8.51 -20.08
N GLU A 21 -2.95 -8.49 -19.12
CA GLU A 21 -4.14 -7.62 -19.15
C GLU A 21 -3.94 -6.26 -18.44
N ARG A 22 -2.77 -6.04 -17.82
CA ARG A 22 -2.49 -4.86 -16.98
C ARG A 22 -1.23 -4.12 -17.44
N GLU A 23 -1.13 -3.86 -18.74
CA GLU A 23 0.03 -3.19 -19.33
C GLU A 23 0.10 -1.69 -19.01
N THR A 24 -1.03 -0.99 -19.00
CA THR A 24 -1.06 0.47 -18.85
C THR A 24 -2.11 0.94 -17.85
N LEU A 25 -1.78 1.98 -17.09
CA LEU A 25 -2.69 2.65 -16.16
C LEU A 25 -2.59 4.17 -16.37
N LEU A 26 -3.73 4.84 -16.52
CA LEU A 26 -3.83 6.28 -16.63
C LEU A 26 -4.52 6.85 -15.38
N ASP A 27 -3.81 7.70 -14.66
CA ASP A 27 -4.35 8.49 -13.56
C ASP A 27 -4.78 9.87 -14.09
N ILE A 28 -6.08 10.14 -14.08
CA ILE A 28 -6.66 11.41 -14.54
C ILE A 28 -6.89 12.32 -13.34
N GLY A 29 -6.18 13.44 -13.31
CA GLY A 29 -6.24 14.38 -12.19
C GLY A 29 -5.35 13.97 -11.02
N ALA A 30 -4.15 13.45 -11.32
CA ALA A 30 -3.17 13.02 -10.32
C ALA A 30 -2.72 14.16 -9.38
N GLY A 31 -2.94 15.42 -9.78
CA GLY A 31 -2.42 16.58 -9.08
C GLY A 31 -0.89 16.58 -9.07
N PRO A 32 -0.26 17.24 -8.09
CA PRO A 32 1.19 17.23 -7.94
C PRO A 32 1.68 15.97 -7.21
N THR A 33 0.94 14.85 -7.25
CA THR A 33 1.17 13.70 -6.37
C THR A 33 1.51 12.42 -7.11
N VAL A 34 2.32 11.56 -6.49
CA VAL A 34 2.88 10.35 -7.11
C VAL A 34 2.32 9.05 -6.51
N TYR A 35 1.28 9.14 -5.67
CA TYR A 35 0.73 7.99 -4.93
C TYR A 35 0.33 6.83 -5.83
N THR A 36 -0.35 7.11 -6.95
CA THR A 36 -0.77 6.08 -7.90
C THR A 36 0.42 5.39 -8.52
N ALA A 37 1.45 6.15 -8.94
CA ALA A 37 2.68 5.57 -9.46
C ALA A 37 3.36 4.67 -8.43
N LEU A 38 3.41 5.09 -7.16
CA LEU A 38 4.05 4.32 -6.09
C LEU A 38 3.26 3.05 -5.72
N CYS A 39 1.93 3.11 -5.67
CA CYS A 39 1.09 1.96 -5.29
C CYS A 39 1.02 0.90 -6.39
N PHE A 40 1.03 1.30 -7.66
CA PHE A 40 0.85 0.39 -8.80
C PHE A 40 2.16 0.01 -9.50
N ARG A 41 3.33 0.45 -9.00
CA ARG A 41 4.65 0.24 -9.65
C ARG A 41 5.00 -1.23 -9.93
N ASP A 42 4.55 -2.15 -9.10
CA ASP A 42 4.78 -3.60 -9.26
C ASP A 42 3.53 -4.32 -9.84
N VAL A 43 2.48 -3.55 -10.16
CA VAL A 43 1.18 -4.05 -10.63
C VAL A 43 0.98 -3.76 -12.11
N VAL A 44 1.44 -2.62 -12.60
CA VAL A 44 1.22 -2.20 -13.99
C VAL A 44 2.56 -1.87 -14.64
N LYS A 45 2.72 -2.22 -15.91
CA LYS A 45 3.98 -2.02 -16.64
C LYS A 45 4.29 -0.54 -16.93
N THR A 46 3.30 0.22 -17.37
CA THR A 46 3.45 1.66 -17.66
C THR A 46 2.37 2.49 -16.99
N ILE A 47 2.76 3.54 -16.26
CA ILE A 47 1.83 4.42 -15.54
C ILE A 47 1.92 5.83 -16.14
N TYR A 48 0.76 6.37 -16.53
CA TYR A 48 0.60 7.75 -17.00
C TYR A 48 -0.08 8.57 -15.91
N LEU A 49 0.60 9.62 -15.43
CA LEU A 49 0.01 10.59 -14.53
C LEU A 49 -0.37 11.82 -15.35
N SER A 50 -1.65 12.20 -15.31
CA SER A 50 -2.17 13.36 -16.05
C SER A 50 -2.89 14.32 -15.11
N ASP A 51 -2.82 15.60 -15.42
CA ASP A 51 -3.49 16.67 -14.68
C ASP A 51 -3.71 17.86 -15.61
N PHE A 52 -4.74 18.66 -15.33
CA PHE A 52 -5.06 19.85 -16.13
C PHE A 52 -4.09 21.00 -15.88
N LEU A 53 -3.57 21.15 -14.65
CA LEU A 53 -2.76 22.29 -14.26
C LEU A 53 -1.27 22.03 -14.51
N GLU A 54 -0.64 22.83 -15.35
CA GLU A 54 0.79 22.69 -15.69
C GLU A 54 1.73 22.72 -14.46
N LYS A 55 1.36 23.50 -13.43
CA LYS A 55 2.11 23.53 -12.15
C LYS A 55 2.14 22.17 -11.45
N ASN A 56 1.08 21.37 -11.56
CA ASN A 56 1.01 20.02 -11.00
C ASN A 56 1.89 19.08 -11.82
N LEU A 57 1.78 19.15 -13.15
CA LEU A 57 2.63 18.37 -14.06
C LEU A 57 4.12 18.68 -13.89
N HIS A 58 4.49 19.93 -13.60
CA HIS A 58 5.87 20.31 -13.34
C HIS A 58 6.46 19.56 -12.13
N VAL A 59 5.70 19.43 -11.03
CA VAL A 59 6.12 18.64 -9.86
C VAL A 59 6.35 17.17 -10.23
N LEU A 60 5.42 16.59 -11.01
CA LEU A 60 5.52 15.20 -11.46
C LEU A 60 6.72 14.97 -12.38
N ARG A 61 7.01 15.90 -13.29
CA ARG A 61 8.19 15.83 -14.17
C ARG A 61 9.48 15.93 -13.38
N ASN A 62 9.55 16.81 -12.38
CA ASN A 62 10.72 16.92 -11.51
C ASN A 62 10.95 15.62 -10.72
N TRP A 63 9.89 15.01 -10.20
CA TRP A 63 9.99 13.69 -9.56
C TRP A 63 10.46 12.60 -10.53
N ARG A 64 9.85 12.50 -11.71
CA ARG A 64 10.23 11.50 -12.73
C ARG A 64 11.68 11.64 -13.20
N ASN A 65 12.18 12.87 -13.27
CA ASN A 65 13.54 13.16 -13.74
C ASN A 65 14.58 13.20 -12.60
N ASP A 66 14.21 12.76 -11.39
CA ASP A 66 15.08 12.72 -10.19
C ASP A 66 15.69 14.08 -9.80
N VAL A 67 14.95 15.16 -10.05
CA VAL A 67 15.31 16.55 -9.67
C VAL A 67 14.31 17.16 -8.69
N SER A 68 13.40 16.34 -8.13
CA SER A 68 12.45 16.80 -7.13
C SER A 68 13.15 17.09 -5.82
N ALA A 69 12.85 18.25 -5.23
CA ALA A 69 13.33 18.62 -3.90
C ALA A 69 12.59 17.86 -2.77
N TYR A 70 11.48 17.18 -3.08
CA TYR A 70 10.65 16.49 -2.09
C TYR A 70 10.93 14.98 -2.11
N ASP A 71 11.25 14.41 -0.93
CA ASP A 71 11.32 12.96 -0.77
C ASP A 71 9.90 12.39 -0.62
N TRP A 72 9.48 11.61 -1.61
CA TRP A 72 8.17 10.95 -1.66
C TRP A 72 8.14 9.59 -0.95
N LYS A 73 9.27 9.08 -0.44
CA LYS A 73 9.30 7.80 0.28
C LYS A 73 8.44 7.79 1.56
N PRO A 74 8.42 8.84 2.40
CA PRO A 74 7.60 8.88 3.60
C PRO A 74 6.10 8.80 3.28
N THR A 75 5.71 9.22 2.08
CA THR A 75 4.32 9.31 1.63
C THR A 75 3.61 7.95 1.52
N ILE A 76 4.35 6.84 1.43
CA ILE A 76 3.81 5.47 1.39
C ILE A 76 3.81 4.83 2.78
N LYS A 77 4.44 5.47 3.76
CA LYS A 77 4.61 4.92 5.10
C LYS A 77 3.54 5.46 6.04
N VAL A 78 3.03 4.62 6.93
CA VAL A 78 2.03 4.99 7.93
C VAL A 78 2.67 5.25 9.29
N ASP A 79 2.05 6.13 10.07
CA ASP A 79 2.46 6.45 11.45
C ASP A 79 2.17 5.30 12.41
N VAL A 80 1.00 4.67 12.26
CA VAL A 80 0.51 3.63 13.16
C VAL A 80 -0.13 2.52 12.33
N VAL A 81 0.25 1.28 12.60
CA VAL A 81 -0.50 0.10 12.16
C VAL A 81 -1.18 -0.51 13.38
N VAL A 82 -2.46 -0.81 13.25
CA VAL A 82 -3.25 -1.51 14.27
C VAL A 82 -3.71 -2.82 13.67
N THR A 83 -3.46 -3.91 14.38
CA THR A 83 -3.99 -5.24 14.07
C THR A 83 -4.58 -5.83 15.33
N ILE A 84 -5.82 -6.30 15.25
CA ILE A 84 -6.56 -6.81 16.40
C ILE A 84 -7.19 -8.13 15.97
N PHE A 85 -6.84 -9.22 16.65
CA PHE A 85 -7.34 -10.58 16.41
C PHE A 85 -7.13 -11.12 14.97
N THR A 86 -6.26 -10.47 14.20
CA THR A 86 -6.08 -10.75 12.77
C THR A 86 -4.90 -11.66 12.50
N LEU A 87 -3.76 -11.44 13.16
CA LEU A 87 -2.51 -12.14 12.81
C LEU A 87 -2.54 -13.61 13.20
N GLU A 88 -3.11 -13.93 14.36
CA GLU A 88 -3.32 -15.30 14.83
C GLU A 88 -4.30 -16.08 13.94
N SER A 89 -5.28 -15.40 13.36
CA SER A 89 -6.28 -16.01 12.47
C SER A 89 -5.74 -16.17 11.04
N ALA A 90 -4.86 -15.27 10.61
CA ALA A 90 -4.32 -15.24 9.26
C ALA A 90 -3.08 -16.14 9.07
N CYS A 91 -2.36 -16.47 10.14
CA CYS A 91 -1.11 -17.23 10.09
C CYS A 91 -1.30 -18.60 10.74
N GLN A 92 -0.92 -19.68 10.05
CA GLN A 92 -1.07 -21.06 10.55
C GLN A 92 0.18 -21.55 11.28
N THR A 93 1.32 -20.89 11.03
CA THR A 93 2.60 -21.21 11.68
C THR A 93 3.25 -19.99 12.30
N TYR A 94 4.12 -20.22 13.29
CA TYR A 94 4.93 -19.15 13.88
C TYR A 94 5.82 -18.46 12.84
N SER A 95 6.35 -19.21 11.86
CA SER A 95 7.16 -18.64 10.79
C SER A 95 6.35 -17.68 9.90
N GLU A 96 5.13 -18.05 9.54
CA GLU A 96 4.22 -17.17 8.80
C GLU A 96 3.86 -15.92 9.60
N TYR A 97 3.61 -16.08 10.90
CA TYR A 97 3.34 -14.96 11.80
C TYR A 97 4.50 -13.96 11.82
N CYS A 98 5.73 -14.43 12.01
CA CYS A 98 6.92 -13.59 11.98
C CYS A 98 7.08 -12.86 10.65
N GLN A 99 6.87 -13.56 9.53
CA GLN A 99 6.95 -12.96 8.20
C GLN A 99 5.85 -11.91 7.97
N CYS A 100 4.63 -12.17 8.44
CA CYS A 100 3.52 -11.24 8.33
C CYS A 100 3.77 -9.96 9.14
N VAL A 101 4.29 -10.09 10.37
CA VAL A 101 4.73 -8.95 11.19
C VAL A 101 5.84 -8.16 10.48
N GLN A 102 6.85 -8.83 9.91
CA GLN A 102 7.90 -8.14 9.15
C GLN A 102 7.34 -7.35 7.95
N ASN A 103 6.40 -7.95 7.21
CA ASN A 103 5.72 -7.28 6.10
C ASN A 103 4.94 -6.05 6.59
N ILE A 104 4.24 -6.15 7.71
CA ILE A 104 3.54 -5.02 8.34
C ILE A 104 4.52 -3.91 8.73
N MET A 105 5.64 -4.26 9.36
CA MET A 105 6.67 -3.29 9.77
C MET A 105 7.26 -2.52 8.57
N ASN A 106 7.31 -3.14 7.39
CA ASN A 106 7.73 -2.47 6.16
C ASN A 106 6.77 -1.37 5.69
N HIS A 107 5.58 -1.25 6.27
CA HIS A 107 4.68 -0.12 6.00
C HIS A 107 4.83 1.02 7.01
N LEU A 108 5.52 0.83 8.13
CA LEU A 108 5.75 1.89 9.11
C LEU A 108 6.88 2.83 8.68
N ARG A 109 6.71 4.13 8.96
CA ARG A 109 7.81 5.10 8.85
C ARG A 109 8.78 4.92 10.02
N SER A 110 9.96 5.54 9.92
CA SER A 110 10.88 5.62 11.06
C SER A 110 10.20 6.28 12.26
N GLY A 111 10.24 5.60 13.42
CA GLY A 111 9.54 6.00 14.64
C GLY A 111 8.03 5.71 14.67
N GLY A 112 7.48 5.02 13.67
CA GLY A 112 6.09 4.56 13.65
C GLY A 112 5.80 3.50 14.73
N ARG A 113 4.52 3.27 15.02
CA ARG A 113 4.08 2.35 16.08
C ARG A 113 3.24 1.21 15.52
N LEU A 114 3.54 -0.02 15.95
CA LEU A 114 2.68 -1.18 15.74
C LEU A 114 1.89 -1.44 17.03
N VAL A 115 0.56 -1.49 16.92
CA VAL A 115 -0.34 -1.87 18.02
C VAL A 115 -0.96 -3.22 17.67
N ILE A 116 -0.71 -4.22 18.52
CA ILE A 116 -1.22 -5.58 18.36
C ILE A 116 -2.18 -5.88 19.50
N GLY A 117 -3.42 -6.23 19.17
CA GLY A 117 -4.34 -6.92 20.08
C GLY A 117 -4.44 -8.37 19.63
N SER A 118 -4.20 -9.33 20.53
CA SER A 118 -4.20 -10.75 20.18
C SER A 118 -4.68 -11.62 21.35
N VAL A 119 -5.08 -12.86 21.05
CA VAL A 119 -5.39 -13.91 22.03
C VAL A 119 -4.18 -14.84 22.19
N LEU A 120 -3.84 -15.18 23.43
CA LEU A 120 -2.73 -16.09 23.74
C LEU A 120 -3.26 -17.49 24.05
N GLY A 121 -2.63 -18.50 23.45
CA GLY A 121 -2.88 -19.91 23.77
C GLY A 121 -4.16 -20.49 23.17
N ASP A 122 -4.73 -19.82 22.17
CA ASP A 122 -5.91 -20.29 21.44
C ASP A 122 -5.49 -20.95 20.12
N ASP A 123 -6.17 -22.01 19.72
CA ASP A 123 -5.96 -22.74 18.46
C ASP A 123 -7.14 -22.63 17.50
N CYS A 124 -8.26 -22.05 17.95
CA CYS A 124 -9.45 -21.86 17.15
C CYS A 124 -10.27 -20.65 17.64
N TYR A 125 -11.15 -20.11 16.79
CA TYR A 125 -12.14 -19.12 17.23
C TYR A 125 -13.49 -19.41 16.57
N ASN A 126 -14.59 -19.12 17.27
CA ASN A 126 -15.94 -19.32 16.76
C ASN A 126 -16.41 -18.09 15.98
N SER A 127 -16.92 -18.28 14.76
CA SER A 127 -17.51 -17.24 13.92
C SER A 127 -18.99 -17.53 13.63
N GLY A 128 -19.87 -17.28 14.61
CA GLY A 128 -21.32 -17.62 14.58
C GLY A 128 -21.60 -19.12 14.81
N ASN A 129 -22.82 -19.65 14.97
CA ASN A 129 -24.09 -19.10 15.48
C ASN A 129 -24.21 -19.46 16.97
N GLN A 130 -24.43 -18.45 17.82
CA GLN A 130 -25.11 -18.63 19.10
C GLN A 130 -26.62 -18.50 18.89
#